data_AF-A0AA38PIK2-F1
#
_entry.id   AF-A0AA38PIK2-F1
#
_cell.length_a   1.000
_cell.length_b   1.000
_cell.length_c   1.000
_cell.angle_alpha   90.00
_cell.angle_beta   90.00
_cell.angle_gamma   90.00
#
_symmetry.space_group_name_H-M   'P 1'
#
loop_
_entity.id
_entity.type
_entity.pdbx_description
1 polymer ?
#
loop_
_entity_poly.entity_id
_entity_poly.type
_entity_poly.pdbx_seq_one_letter_code
_entity_poly.pdbx_strand_id
1 'polypeptide(L)'
;MEKQCYQSTEVNFGIFNNAQNTTVNGGDFSVAGRDVNMYKTYHYLSSNEEKKIQDWLAAPDCFTNYSTTLNKQVAGTGQWILKEPAYLQWKEIGGILWIQGQAGSGKTFLITGVIEHFRKASFPTFMIYHYFDICDNSEAKTTFQGLLLSFLLQLGAQDQNIHPALKNLHEASKSGLLHFQPTNTELVNTLIEITKDLVQKGYQIHIMIDALDECKEEEEVWNFCVKMTSLTSIGIMITSRYKS
;
A
#
# COMPACT_ATOMS: atom_id res chain seq x y z
N MET A 1 5.96 69.52 7.73
CA MET A 1 4.84 69.29 8.68
C MET A 1 3.72 68.62 7.90
N GLU A 2 3.91 67.40 7.41
CA GLU A 2 3.74 66.11 8.11
C GLU A 2 2.34 65.91 8.73
N LYS A 3 1.54 65.12 8.03
CA LYS A 3 0.66 64.12 8.64
C LYS A 3 1.17 62.76 8.17
N GLN A 4 1.58 61.89 9.09
CA GLN A 4 1.74 60.47 8.82
C GLN A 4 0.82 59.66 9.72
N CYS A 5 0.21 58.68 9.08
CA CYS A 5 -0.75 57.71 9.57
C CYS A 5 0.00 56.63 10.36
N TYR A 6 -0.38 56.36 11.61
CA TYR A 6 0.12 55.21 12.36
C TYR A 6 -0.65 53.96 11.95
N GLN A 7 0.07 52.98 11.39
CA GLN A 7 -0.42 51.63 11.15
C GLN A 7 -0.60 50.90 12.50
N SER A 8 -1.75 50.29 12.71
CA SER A 8 -1.97 49.33 13.79
C SER A 8 -1.23 48.03 13.45
N THR A 9 -0.19 47.72 14.20
CA THR A 9 0.50 46.43 14.17
C THR A 9 -0.45 45.33 14.66
N GLU A 10 -0.82 44.41 13.77
CA GLU A 10 -1.37 43.11 14.16
C GLU A 10 -0.29 42.33 14.90
N VAL A 11 -0.53 42.05 16.18
CA VAL A 11 0.33 41.15 16.97
C VAL A 11 -0.10 39.73 16.64
N ASN A 12 0.68 39.06 15.81
CA ASN A 12 0.45 37.66 15.45
C ASN A 12 0.87 36.75 16.62
N PHE A 13 -0.09 36.32 17.46
CA PHE A 13 0.11 35.30 18.50
C PHE A 13 0.02 33.87 17.93
N GLY A 14 0.71 33.61 16.82
CA GLY A 14 0.83 32.26 16.29
C GLY A 14 1.80 31.43 17.13
N ILE A 15 1.27 30.68 18.12
CA ILE A 15 2.07 29.85 19.06
C ILE A 15 2.78 28.70 18.31
N PHE A 16 2.32 28.31 17.12
CA PHE A 16 2.87 27.20 16.34
C PHE A 16 3.28 27.59 14.91
N ASN A 17 3.77 28.81 14.72
CA ASN A 17 4.29 29.19 13.40
C ASN A 17 5.52 28.34 13.06
N ASN A 18 5.49 27.65 11.91
CA ASN A 18 6.50 26.71 11.40
C ASN A 18 6.66 25.37 12.13
N ALA A 19 5.69 24.94 12.95
CA ALA A 19 5.69 23.59 13.49
C ALA A 19 5.29 22.56 12.43
N GLN A 20 6.05 21.47 12.31
CA GLN A 20 5.66 20.26 11.59
C GLN A 20 5.80 19.05 12.52
N ASN A 21 4.99 18.01 12.29
CA ASN A 21 5.01 16.77 13.10
C ASN A 21 4.71 16.97 14.60
N THR A 22 3.69 17.78 14.94
CA THR A 22 3.30 18.03 16.33
C THR A 22 2.00 17.31 16.69
N THR A 23 1.99 16.63 17.84
CA THR A 23 0.82 15.98 18.43
C THR A 23 0.45 16.67 19.73
N VAL A 24 -0.81 17.11 19.86
CA VAL A 24 -1.34 17.64 21.13
C VAL A 24 -2.31 16.61 21.70
N ASN A 25 -2.01 16.08 22.89
CA ASN A 25 -2.83 15.10 23.58
C ASN A 25 -3.49 15.74 24.80
N GLY A 26 -4.82 15.96 24.73
CA GLY A 26 -5.62 16.51 25.81
C GLY A 26 -5.55 18.04 25.93
N GLY A 27 -6.71 18.70 25.85
CA GLY A 27 -6.88 20.14 26.04
C GLY A 27 -8.30 20.58 25.67
N ASP A 28 -8.82 21.58 26.39
CA ASP A 28 -10.10 22.21 26.06
C ASP A 28 -9.86 23.41 25.12
N PHE A 29 -10.35 23.30 23.88
CA PHE A 29 -10.17 24.33 22.86
C PHE A 29 -11.42 25.23 22.80
N SER A 30 -11.31 26.45 23.34
CA SER A 30 -12.36 27.47 23.22
C SER A 30 -12.05 28.38 22.03
N VAL A 31 -12.88 28.32 20.99
CA VAL A 31 -12.73 29.12 19.77
C VAL A 31 -13.64 30.35 19.85
N ALA A 32 -13.05 31.55 19.80
CA ALA A 32 -13.80 32.80 19.61
C ALA A 32 -13.56 33.32 18.19
N GLY A 33 -14.56 33.17 17.32
CA GLY A 33 -14.53 33.68 15.93
C GLY A 33 -14.78 32.59 14.87
N ARG A 34 -15.77 32.84 14.00
CA ARG A 34 -16.35 31.96 12.96
C ARG A 34 -15.30 31.56 11.89
N ASP A 35 -15.36 30.46 11.13
CA ASP A 35 -16.48 29.73 10.50
C ASP A 35 -16.34 28.20 10.62
N VAL A 36 -17.49 27.50 10.68
CA VAL A 36 -17.59 26.04 10.74
C VAL A 36 -17.71 25.46 9.33
N ASN A 37 -16.90 24.46 9.00
CA ASN A 37 -17.20 23.55 7.89
C ASN A 37 -17.07 22.07 8.31
N MET A 38 -18.26 21.44 8.32
CA MET A 38 -18.57 20.02 8.16
C MET A 38 -18.04 19.01 9.18
N TYR A 39 -18.97 18.57 10.05
CA TYR A 39 -18.87 17.40 10.91
C TYR A 39 -18.69 16.12 10.08
N LYS A 40 -17.50 15.52 10.09
CA LYS A 40 -17.36 14.07 9.96
C LYS A 40 -17.43 13.50 11.36
N THR A 41 -18.49 12.76 11.66
CA THR A 41 -18.55 11.92 12.86
C THR A 41 -17.51 10.82 12.70
N TYR A 42 -16.32 11.05 13.24
CA TYR A 42 -15.28 10.04 13.36
C TYR A 42 -15.71 9.07 14.46
N HIS A 43 -16.14 7.87 14.07
CA HIS A 43 -16.03 6.74 14.98
C HIS A 43 -14.53 6.46 15.14
N TYR A 44 -13.94 6.97 16.23
CA TYR A 44 -12.62 6.58 16.69
C TYR A 44 -12.66 5.09 17.04
N LEU A 45 -12.46 4.21 16.05
CA LEU A 45 -11.98 2.86 16.34
C LEU A 45 -10.56 3.06 16.86
N SER A 46 -10.40 2.89 18.18
CA SER A 46 -9.14 3.12 18.88
C SER A 46 -7.99 2.40 18.18
N SER A 47 -6.81 3.02 18.14
CA SER A 47 -5.52 2.49 17.65
C SER A 47 -5.16 1.06 18.10
N ASN A 48 -5.87 0.52 19.08
CA ASN A 48 -5.77 -0.84 19.58
C ASN A 48 -6.41 -1.89 18.65
N GLU A 49 -7.50 -1.60 17.95
CA GLU A 49 -8.17 -2.59 17.09
C GLU A 49 -7.46 -2.80 15.75
N GLU A 50 -6.99 -1.72 15.14
CA GLU A 50 -6.15 -1.77 13.94
C GLU A 50 -4.90 -2.60 14.20
N LYS A 51 -4.16 -2.28 15.27
CA LYS A 51 -2.97 -3.03 15.65
C LYS A 51 -3.27 -4.51 15.87
N LYS A 52 -4.38 -4.86 16.53
CA LYS A 52 -4.79 -6.27 16.69
C LYS A 52 -5.01 -6.98 15.36
N ILE A 53 -5.59 -6.30 14.37
CA ILE A 53 -5.80 -6.87 13.03
C ILE A 53 -4.49 -7.03 12.28
N GLN A 54 -3.60 -6.04 12.37
CA GLN A 54 -2.27 -6.10 11.77
C GLN A 54 -1.44 -7.24 12.39
N ASP A 55 -1.42 -7.34 13.72
CA ASP A 55 -0.74 -8.39 14.47
C ASP A 55 -1.34 -9.78 14.14
N TRP A 56 -2.66 -9.86 14.00
CA TRP A 56 -3.36 -11.10 13.63
C TRP A 56 -3.07 -11.55 12.19
N LEU A 57 -3.02 -10.61 11.24
CA LEU A 57 -2.64 -10.92 9.86
C LEU A 57 -1.22 -11.49 9.79
N ALA A 58 -0.32 -11.03 10.67
CA ALA A 58 1.08 -11.44 10.72
C ALA A 58 1.74 -11.42 9.32
N ALA A 59 1.42 -10.38 8.54
CA ALA A 59 1.86 -10.27 7.15
C ALA A 59 3.38 -10.12 7.05
N PRO A 60 4.02 -10.67 6.00
CA PRO A 60 5.46 -10.55 5.82
C PRO A 60 5.88 -9.10 5.59
N ASP A 61 6.98 -8.70 6.23
CA ASP A 61 7.55 -7.36 6.09
C ASP A 61 8.29 -7.21 4.76
N CYS A 62 7.56 -6.82 3.72
CA CYS A 62 8.09 -6.50 2.39
C CYS A 62 8.77 -5.12 2.34
N PHE A 63 8.60 -4.28 3.35
CA PHE A 63 9.21 -2.94 3.39
C PHE A 63 10.73 -3.04 3.57
N THR A 64 11.22 -4.06 4.27
CA THR A 64 12.67 -4.36 4.37
C THR A 64 13.32 -4.63 3.01
N ASN A 65 12.68 -5.40 2.13
CA ASN A 65 13.18 -5.67 0.77
C ASN A 65 13.19 -4.39 -0.08
N TYR A 66 12.09 -3.65 -0.06
CA TYR A 66 11.97 -2.36 -0.74
C TYR A 66 13.04 -1.37 -0.27
N SER A 67 13.16 -1.14 1.03
CA SER A 67 14.09 -0.15 1.61
C SER A 67 15.55 -0.53 1.37
N THR A 68 15.89 -1.81 1.52
CA THR A 68 17.24 -2.32 1.24
C THR A 68 17.60 -2.15 -0.23
N THR A 69 16.68 -2.43 -1.14
CA THR A 69 16.89 -2.26 -2.58
C THR A 69 17.04 -0.78 -2.92
N LEU A 70 16.15 0.07 -2.40
CA LEU A 70 16.18 1.51 -2.64
C LEU A 70 17.50 2.13 -2.16
N ASN A 71 17.98 1.75 -0.97
CA ASN A 71 19.25 2.25 -0.41
C ASN A 71 20.48 1.82 -1.23
N LYS A 72 20.40 0.69 -1.94
CA LYS A 72 21.47 0.20 -2.82
C LYS A 72 21.35 0.72 -4.25
N GLN A 73 20.24 1.38 -4.59
CA GLN A 73 19.97 1.82 -5.96
C GLN A 73 20.83 3.02 -6.30
N VAL A 74 21.61 2.91 -7.37
CA VAL A 74 22.33 4.05 -7.95
C VAL A 74 21.33 4.94 -8.68
N ALA A 75 21.46 6.27 -8.51
CA ALA A 75 20.60 7.24 -9.17
C ALA A 75 20.56 7.00 -10.69
N GLY A 76 19.35 6.96 -11.25
CA GLY A 76 19.11 6.71 -12.68
C GLY A 76 18.99 5.23 -13.08
N THR A 77 19.37 4.27 -12.22
CA THR A 77 19.21 2.84 -12.52
C THR A 77 17.73 2.46 -12.66
N GLY A 78 17.40 1.75 -13.75
CA GLY A 78 16.05 1.24 -14.01
C GLY A 78 15.05 2.28 -14.53
N GLN A 79 15.41 3.58 -14.61
CA GLN A 79 14.48 4.62 -15.08
C GLN A 79 14.09 4.50 -16.55
N TRP A 80 14.87 3.76 -17.35
CA TRP A 80 14.55 3.53 -18.75
C TRP A 80 13.18 2.86 -18.92
N ILE A 81 12.76 1.99 -17.98
CA ILE A 81 11.45 1.33 -18.07
C ILE A 81 10.29 2.33 -18.08
N LEU A 82 10.44 3.48 -17.42
CA LEU A 82 9.40 4.50 -17.34
C LEU A 82 9.10 5.15 -18.71
N LYS A 83 9.95 4.90 -19.71
CA LYS A 83 9.82 5.36 -21.09
C LYS A 83 9.47 4.23 -22.06
N GLU A 84 9.42 2.99 -21.59
CA GLU A 84 9.13 1.84 -22.44
C GLU A 84 7.65 1.85 -22.86
N PRO A 85 7.32 1.68 -24.15
CA PRO A 85 5.94 1.66 -24.62
C PRO A 85 5.07 0.63 -23.90
N ALA A 86 5.61 -0.56 -23.63
CA ALA A 86 4.90 -1.61 -22.90
C ALA A 86 4.53 -1.20 -21.47
N TYR A 87 5.43 -0.49 -20.79
CA TYR A 87 5.17 0.05 -19.45
C TYR A 87 4.11 1.16 -19.49
N LEU A 88 4.24 2.10 -20.43
CA LEU A 88 3.30 3.21 -20.55
C LEU A 88 1.88 2.71 -20.86
N GLN A 89 1.75 1.75 -21.78
CA GLN A 89 0.49 1.11 -22.10
C GLN A 89 -0.08 0.36 -20.89
N TRP A 90 0.74 -0.45 -20.22
CA TRP A 90 0.32 -1.19 -19.03
C TRP A 90 -0.15 -0.27 -17.90
N LYS A 91 0.54 0.84 -17.66
CA LYS A 91 0.19 1.82 -16.63
C LYS A 91 -1.19 2.44 -16.86
N GLU A 92 -1.58 2.65 -18.13
CA GLU A 92 -2.86 3.27 -18.46
C GLU A 92 -4.01 2.25 -18.55
N ILE A 93 -3.77 1.09 -19.14
CA ILE A 93 -4.81 0.10 -19.48
C ILE A 93 -4.94 -0.97 -18.39
N GLY A 94 -3.88 -1.24 -17.63
CA GLY A 94 -3.78 -2.36 -16.71
C GLY A 94 -3.38 -3.67 -17.40
N GLY A 95 -3.77 -4.80 -16.81
CA GLY A 95 -3.35 -6.13 -17.24
C GLY A 95 -2.05 -6.60 -16.59
N ILE A 96 -1.42 -7.63 -17.15
CA ILE A 96 -0.17 -8.20 -16.62
C ILE A 96 1.01 -7.76 -17.49
N LEU A 97 2.02 -7.15 -16.85
CA LEU A 97 3.33 -6.89 -17.44
C LEU A 97 4.36 -7.77 -16.74
N TRP A 98 4.86 -8.79 -17.45
CA TRP A 98 5.81 -9.75 -16.91
C TRP A 98 7.22 -9.49 -17.44
N ILE A 99 8.15 -9.24 -16.51
CA ILE A 99 9.55 -8.93 -16.78
C ILE A 99 10.41 -10.13 -16.39
N GLN A 100 10.95 -10.81 -17.41
CA GLN A 100 11.81 -11.97 -17.22
C GLN A 100 13.27 -11.64 -17.54
N GLY A 101 14.19 -12.25 -16.80
CA GLY A 101 15.62 -12.05 -17.02
C GLY A 101 16.47 -12.94 -16.13
N GLN A 102 17.76 -13.05 -16.44
CA GLN A 102 18.69 -13.87 -15.65
C GLN A 102 18.83 -13.37 -14.20
N ALA A 103 19.32 -14.23 -13.31
CA ALA A 103 19.69 -13.80 -11.96
C ALA A 103 20.73 -12.66 -12.03
N GLY A 104 20.60 -11.65 -11.16
CA GLY A 104 21.48 -10.49 -11.16
C GLY A 104 21.20 -9.43 -12.24
N SER A 105 20.20 -9.59 -13.10
CA SER A 105 19.88 -8.60 -14.17
C SER A 105 19.22 -7.30 -13.68
N GLY A 106 19.07 -7.11 -12.37
CA GLY A 106 18.53 -5.88 -11.78
C GLY A 106 17.00 -5.73 -11.78
N LYS A 107 16.24 -6.82 -11.95
CA LYS A 107 14.75 -6.80 -11.96
C LYS A 107 14.16 -6.19 -10.68
N THR A 108 14.68 -6.58 -9.52
CA THR A 108 14.27 -6.04 -8.21
C THR A 108 14.51 -4.53 -8.10
N PHE A 109 15.63 -4.02 -8.62
CA PHE A 109 15.88 -2.56 -8.70
C PHE A 109 14.89 -1.86 -9.62
N LEU A 110 14.55 -2.51 -10.74
CA LEU A 110 13.62 -1.98 -11.72
C LEU A 110 12.20 -1.86 -11.14
N ILE A 111 11.65 -2.92 -10.54
CA ILE A 111 10.30 -2.86 -9.94
C ILE A 111 10.26 -1.92 -8.74
N THR A 112 11.34 -1.83 -7.95
CA THR A 112 11.47 -0.85 -6.85
C THR A 112 11.47 0.59 -7.38
N GLY A 113 12.12 0.85 -8.52
CA GLY A 113 12.06 2.15 -9.18
C GLY A 113 10.66 2.52 -9.66
N VAL A 114 9.88 1.54 -10.14
CA VAL A 114 8.48 1.74 -10.52
C VAL A 114 7.61 2.04 -9.29
N ILE A 115 7.80 1.31 -8.19
CA ILE A 115 7.16 1.58 -6.89
C ILE A 115 7.43 3.03 -6.46
N GLU A 116 8.69 3.47 -6.50
CA GLU A 116 9.07 4.86 -6.18
C GLU A 116 8.39 5.91 -7.07
N HIS A 117 8.23 5.60 -8.36
CA HIS A 117 7.54 6.49 -9.28
C HIS A 117 6.05 6.64 -8.93
N PHE A 118 5.38 5.54 -8.55
CA PHE A 118 3.99 5.60 -8.09
C PHE A 118 3.83 6.32 -6.75
N ARG A 119 4.75 6.12 -5.78
CA ARG A 119 4.71 6.82 -4.49
C ARG A 119 4.81 8.34 -4.62
N LYS A 120 5.50 8.83 -5.66
CA LYS A 120 5.67 10.26 -5.94
C LYS A 120 4.53 10.86 -6.77
N ALA A 121 3.66 10.03 -7.35
CA ALA A 121 2.55 10.49 -8.16
C ALA A 121 1.40 11.01 -7.29
N SER A 122 0.76 12.11 -7.70
CA SER A 122 -0.34 12.76 -6.96
C SER A 122 -1.75 12.31 -7.39
N PHE A 123 -1.87 11.15 -8.04
CA PHE A 123 -3.12 10.65 -8.59
C PHE A 123 -3.78 9.62 -7.65
N PRO A 124 -5.11 9.43 -7.73
CA PRO A 124 -5.83 8.46 -6.90
C PRO A 124 -5.55 7.03 -7.37
N THR A 125 -4.34 6.53 -7.05
CA THR A 125 -3.95 5.15 -7.30
C THR A 125 -3.49 4.49 -6.00
N PHE A 126 -3.92 3.25 -5.84
CA PHE A 126 -3.37 2.36 -4.83
C PHE A 126 -2.21 1.61 -5.47
N MET A 127 -1.08 1.58 -4.76
CA MET A 127 0.08 0.81 -5.17
C MET A 127 0.47 -0.10 -4.01
N ILE A 128 0.49 -1.40 -4.27
CA ILE A 128 0.87 -2.43 -3.30
C ILE A 128 1.95 -3.33 -3.89
N TYR A 129 2.76 -3.93 -3.03
CA TYR A 129 3.87 -4.75 -3.48
C TYR A 129 4.12 -5.96 -2.58
N HIS A 130 4.66 -7.02 -3.18
CA HIS A 130 5.20 -8.19 -2.48
C HIS A 130 6.55 -8.55 -3.10
N TYR A 131 7.52 -8.84 -2.25
CA TYR A 131 8.81 -9.39 -2.67
C TYR A 131 8.87 -10.83 -2.20
N PHE A 132 8.87 -11.77 -3.15
CA PHE A 132 9.27 -13.13 -2.81
C PHE A 132 10.78 -13.14 -2.53
N ASP A 133 11.17 -13.90 -1.50
CA ASP A 133 12.54 -13.95 -1.02
C ASP A 133 12.82 -15.33 -0.41
N ILE A 134 13.55 -16.18 -1.16
CA ILE A 134 13.91 -17.53 -0.70
C ILE A 134 14.87 -17.51 0.50
N CYS A 135 15.53 -16.38 0.78
CA CYS A 135 16.38 -16.20 1.95
C CYS A 135 15.61 -15.75 3.20
N ASP A 136 14.29 -15.57 3.12
CA ASP A 136 13.48 -15.15 4.25
C ASP A 136 13.34 -16.26 5.30
N ASN A 137 13.87 -16.00 6.50
CA ASN A 137 13.89 -16.98 7.59
C ASN A 137 12.50 -17.36 8.12
N SER A 138 11.47 -16.55 7.86
CA SER A 138 10.10 -16.84 8.30
C SER A 138 9.34 -17.72 7.31
N GLU A 139 9.89 -17.94 6.11
CA GLU A 139 9.26 -18.55 4.94
C GLU A 139 7.99 -17.85 4.44
N ALA A 140 7.50 -16.81 5.12
CA ALA A 140 6.29 -16.10 4.75
C ALA A 140 6.44 -15.39 3.39
N LYS A 141 7.66 -15.02 2.99
CA LYS A 141 7.95 -14.47 1.64
C LYS A 141 8.22 -15.54 0.58
N THR A 142 7.89 -16.80 0.84
CA THR A 142 8.02 -17.89 -0.14
C THR A 142 6.69 -18.56 -0.48
N THR A 143 5.58 -18.06 0.08
CA THR A 143 4.27 -18.70 -0.03
C THR A 143 3.22 -17.78 -0.65
N PHE A 144 2.26 -18.37 -1.35
CA PHE A 144 1.09 -17.65 -1.85
C PHE A 144 0.30 -16.98 -0.71
N GLN A 145 0.15 -17.66 0.44
CA GLN A 145 -0.54 -17.09 1.59
C GLN A 145 0.14 -15.81 2.09
N GLY A 146 1.47 -15.79 2.17
CA GLY A 146 2.21 -14.58 2.56
C GLY A 146 2.02 -13.40 1.62
N LEU A 147 1.91 -13.65 0.30
CA LEU A 147 1.52 -12.64 -0.67
C LEU A 147 0.12 -12.08 -0.36
N LEU A 148 -0.87 -12.94 -0.13
CA LEU A 148 -2.24 -12.53 0.19
C LEU A 148 -2.30 -11.68 1.48
N LEU A 149 -1.60 -12.11 2.53
CA LEU A 149 -1.52 -11.38 3.80
C LEU A 149 -0.87 -10.01 3.61
N SER A 150 0.21 -9.93 2.82
CA SER A 150 0.88 -8.66 2.52
C SER A 150 -0.03 -7.67 1.76
N PHE A 151 -0.87 -8.17 0.86
CA PHE A 151 -1.82 -7.34 0.12
C PHE A 151 -3.01 -6.91 0.98
N LEU A 152 -3.51 -7.79 1.85
CA LEU A 152 -4.58 -7.45 2.79
C LEU A 152 -4.14 -6.37 3.77
N LEU A 153 -2.90 -6.45 4.25
CA LEU A 153 -2.34 -5.39 5.09
C LEU A 153 -2.32 -4.05 4.33
N GLN A 154 -1.80 -4.03 3.10
CA GLN A 154 -1.61 -2.79 2.33
C GLN A 154 -2.89 -2.16 1.78
N LEU A 155 -3.89 -2.97 1.38
CA LEU A 155 -5.19 -2.46 0.88
C LEU A 155 -6.25 -2.32 1.97
N GLY A 156 -6.24 -3.24 2.93
CA GLY A 156 -7.30 -3.39 3.93
C GLY A 156 -7.04 -2.68 5.25
N ALA A 157 -5.80 -2.30 5.56
CA ALA A 157 -5.43 -1.63 6.80
C ALA A 157 -4.61 -0.36 6.53
N GLN A 158 -5.27 0.68 6.04
CA GLN A 158 -4.62 1.93 5.62
C GLN A 158 -4.87 3.06 6.60
N ASP A 159 -3.79 3.76 7.01
CA ASP A 159 -3.83 5.06 7.70
C ASP A 159 -4.96 5.16 8.76
N GLN A 160 -4.98 4.23 9.72
CA GLN A 160 -5.96 4.16 10.82
C GLN A 160 -7.38 3.74 10.43
N ASN A 161 -7.56 3.25 9.20
CA ASN A 161 -8.82 2.75 8.70
C ASN A 161 -8.70 1.29 8.27
N ILE A 162 -9.49 0.43 8.91
CA ILE A 162 -9.64 -0.97 8.51
C ILE A 162 -10.85 -1.11 7.59
N HIS A 163 -10.64 -1.69 6.42
CA HIS A 163 -11.71 -1.98 5.49
C HIS A 163 -12.75 -2.94 6.13
N PRO A 164 -14.06 -2.69 5.98
CA PRO A 164 -15.10 -3.54 6.57
C PRO A 164 -14.92 -5.03 6.26
N ALA A 165 -14.60 -5.39 5.02
CA ALA A 165 -14.31 -6.76 4.60
C ALA A 165 -13.20 -7.43 5.45
N LEU A 166 -12.09 -6.72 5.71
CA LEU A 166 -11.00 -7.23 6.54
C LEU A 166 -11.41 -7.34 8.01
N LYS A 167 -12.18 -6.37 8.51
CA LYS A 167 -12.71 -6.40 9.87
C LYS A 167 -13.62 -7.62 10.07
N ASN A 168 -14.52 -7.88 9.14
CA ASN A 168 -15.43 -9.02 9.17
C ASN A 168 -14.67 -10.35 9.14
N LEU A 169 -13.63 -10.45 8.31
CA LEU A 169 -12.78 -11.65 8.27
C LEU A 169 -12.11 -11.91 9.62
N HIS A 170 -11.58 -10.87 10.25
CA HIS A 170 -10.99 -10.97 11.59
C HIS A 170 -12.02 -11.36 12.66
N GLU A 171 -13.23 -10.79 12.63
CA GLU A 171 -14.31 -11.15 13.57
C GLU A 171 -14.77 -12.61 13.39
N ALA A 172 -14.87 -13.09 12.15
CA ALA A 172 -15.19 -14.49 11.85
C ALA A 172 -14.14 -15.43 12.43
N SER A 173 -12.84 -15.07 12.36
CA SER A 173 -11.75 -15.87 12.92
C SER A 173 -11.78 -16.01 14.45
N LYS A 174 -12.47 -15.10 15.15
CA LYS A 174 -12.66 -15.13 16.61
C LYS A 174 -13.84 -15.98 17.07
N SER A 175 -14.75 -16.30 16.16
CA SER A 175 -16.06 -16.87 16.51
C SER A 175 -16.02 -18.40 16.72
N GLY A 176 -14.85 -19.03 16.61
CA GLY A 176 -14.63 -20.46 16.85
C GLY A 176 -14.03 -20.77 18.23
N LEU A 177 -14.20 -22.01 18.72
CA LEU A 177 -13.58 -22.53 19.95
C LEU A 177 -12.04 -22.56 19.90
N LEU A 178 -11.47 -22.43 18.70
CA LEU A 178 -10.04 -22.30 18.41
C LEU A 178 -9.85 -21.10 17.48
N HIS A 179 -8.88 -20.24 17.77
CA HIS A 179 -8.41 -19.23 16.82
C HIS A 179 -7.88 -19.95 15.57
N PHE A 180 -8.53 -19.76 14.42
CA PHE A 180 -8.10 -20.37 13.17
C PHE A 180 -7.57 -19.29 12.21
N GLN A 181 -6.48 -19.60 11.51
CA GLN A 181 -5.99 -18.72 10.44
C GLN A 181 -6.90 -18.83 9.22
N PRO A 182 -7.26 -17.71 8.56
CA PRO A 182 -8.08 -17.78 7.35
C PRO A 182 -7.42 -18.63 6.26
N THR A 183 -8.26 -19.37 5.55
CA THR A 183 -7.84 -20.12 4.36
C THR A 183 -7.47 -19.19 3.21
N ASN A 184 -6.64 -19.65 2.27
CA ASN A 184 -6.31 -18.88 1.05
C ASN A 184 -7.57 -18.45 0.28
N THR A 185 -8.62 -19.28 0.28
CA THR A 185 -9.89 -18.92 -0.35
C THR A 185 -10.56 -17.72 0.32
N GLU A 186 -10.60 -17.69 1.65
CA GLU A 186 -11.15 -16.54 2.39
C GLU A 186 -10.33 -15.28 2.15
N LEU A 187 -8.99 -15.38 2.22
CA LEU A 187 -8.08 -14.26 1.97
C LEU A 187 -8.27 -13.68 0.55
N VAL A 188 -8.33 -14.55 -0.48
CA VAL A 188 -8.59 -14.13 -1.87
C VAL A 188 -9.94 -13.45 -2.01
N ASN A 189 -10.99 -14.01 -1.40
CA ASN A 189 -12.34 -13.43 -1.49
C ASN A 189 -12.40 -12.05 -0.82
N THR A 190 -11.79 -11.90 0.36
CA THR A 190 -11.69 -10.61 1.05
C THR A 190 -10.88 -9.60 0.24
N LEU A 191 -9.77 -9.99 -0.38
CA LEU A 191 -9.00 -9.10 -1.28
C LEU A 191 -9.83 -8.63 -2.47
N ILE A 192 -10.59 -9.54 -3.11
CA ILE A 192 -11.45 -9.21 -4.25
C ILE A 192 -12.54 -8.22 -3.82
N GLU A 193 -13.14 -8.40 -2.64
CA GLU A 193 -14.14 -7.47 -2.11
C GLU A 193 -13.56 -6.07 -1.91
N ILE A 194 -12.43 -5.95 -1.18
CA ILE A 194 -11.72 -4.68 -0.97
C ILE A 194 -11.39 -4.03 -2.32
N THR A 195 -10.85 -4.81 -3.25
CA THR A 195 -10.44 -4.34 -4.58
C THR A 195 -11.63 -3.82 -5.38
N LYS A 196 -12.77 -4.53 -5.38
CA LYS A 196 -13.99 -4.08 -6.06
C LYS A 196 -14.50 -2.76 -5.48
N ASP A 197 -14.51 -2.63 -4.15
CA ASP A 197 -14.94 -1.41 -3.47
C ASP A 197 -14.06 -0.20 -3.84
N LEU A 198 -12.76 -0.41 -3.96
CA LEU A 198 -11.81 0.64 -4.39
C LEU A 198 -12.00 1.00 -5.88
N VAL A 199 -12.14 0.01 -6.76
CA VAL A 199 -12.38 0.24 -8.19
C VAL A 199 -13.71 1.00 -8.41
N GLN A 200 -14.77 0.64 -7.67
CA GLN A 200 -16.06 1.35 -7.73
C GLN A 200 -15.97 2.81 -7.27
N LYS A 201 -15.03 3.12 -6.36
CA LYS A 201 -14.72 4.50 -5.94
C LYS A 201 -13.85 5.27 -6.94
N GLY A 202 -13.50 4.65 -8.08
CA GLY A 202 -12.73 5.27 -9.16
C GLY A 202 -11.21 5.17 -9.00
N TYR A 203 -10.72 4.35 -8.05
CA TYR A 203 -9.29 4.14 -7.88
C TYR A 203 -8.73 3.16 -8.91
N GLN A 204 -7.52 3.44 -9.41
CA GLN A 204 -6.70 2.46 -10.13
C GLN A 204 -5.79 1.73 -9.15
N ILE A 205 -5.62 0.42 -9.31
CA ILE A 205 -4.80 -0.40 -8.42
C ILE A 205 -3.62 -0.98 -9.21
N HIS A 206 -2.41 -0.69 -8.74
CA HIS A 206 -1.18 -1.25 -9.28
C HIS A 206 -0.56 -2.21 -8.27
N ILE A 207 -0.27 -3.43 -8.73
CA ILE A 207 0.25 -4.53 -7.92
C ILE A 207 1.62 -4.91 -8.44
N MET A 208 2.61 -4.97 -7.55
CA MET A 208 4.00 -5.25 -7.88
C MET A 208 4.42 -6.55 -7.19
N ILE A 209 4.82 -7.54 -7.98
CA ILE A 209 5.26 -8.85 -7.48
C ILE A 209 6.68 -9.08 -7.98
N ASP A 210 7.64 -9.07 -7.05
CA ASP A 210 9.04 -9.36 -7.37
C ASP A 210 9.38 -10.83 -7.13
N ALA A 211 10.21 -11.39 -8.01
CA ALA A 211 10.80 -12.72 -7.92
C ALA A 211 9.77 -13.86 -7.79
N LEU A 212 8.74 -13.87 -8.65
CA LEU A 212 7.69 -14.89 -8.65
C LEU A 212 8.22 -16.34 -8.64
N ASP A 213 9.37 -16.60 -9.27
CA ASP A 213 10.03 -17.91 -9.28
C ASP A 213 10.58 -18.38 -7.91
N GLU A 214 10.57 -17.52 -6.90
CA GLU A 214 10.94 -17.84 -5.51
C GLU A 214 9.73 -18.24 -4.65
N CYS A 215 8.51 -18.20 -5.22
CA CYS A 215 7.31 -18.73 -4.59
C CYS A 215 7.21 -20.25 -4.75
N LYS A 216 6.89 -20.96 -3.66
CA LYS A 216 6.63 -22.41 -3.67
C LYS A 216 5.36 -22.77 -4.45
N GLU A 217 4.38 -21.87 -4.49
CA GLU A 217 3.09 -22.05 -5.18
C GLU A 217 2.92 -21.07 -6.36
N GLU A 218 3.91 -20.99 -7.26
CA GLU A 218 3.92 -20.07 -8.42
C GLU A 218 2.60 -20.09 -9.23
N GLU A 219 2.04 -21.28 -9.48
CA GLU A 219 0.81 -21.45 -10.26
C GLU A 219 -0.41 -20.81 -9.56
N GLU A 220 -0.48 -20.89 -8.23
CA GLU A 220 -1.55 -20.25 -7.45
C GLU A 220 -1.48 -18.73 -7.55
N VAL A 221 -0.26 -18.17 -7.49
CA VAL A 221 -0.03 -16.73 -7.67
C VAL A 221 -0.43 -16.30 -9.08
N TRP A 222 -0.07 -17.08 -10.10
CA TRP A 222 -0.43 -16.77 -11.49
C TRP A 222 -1.95 -16.78 -11.69
N ASN A 223 -2.63 -17.82 -11.22
CA ASN A 223 -4.10 -17.93 -11.28
C ASN A 223 -4.78 -16.78 -10.55
N PHE A 224 -4.24 -16.38 -9.39
CA PHE A 224 -4.69 -15.19 -8.67
C PHE A 224 -4.52 -13.91 -9.50
N CYS A 225 -3.35 -13.69 -10.11
CA CYS A 225 -3.09 -12.50 -10.94
C CYS A 225 -4.08 -12.42 -12.12
N VAL A 226 -4.30 -13.52 -12.84
CA VAL A 226 -5.28 -13.59 -13.93
C VAL A 226 -6.67 -13.22 -13.41
N LYS A 227 -7.10 -13.82 -12.29
CA LYS A 227 -8.39 -13.52 -11.65
C LYS A 227 -8.51 -12.04 -11.28
N MET A 228 -7.46 -11.44 -10.72
CA MET A 228 -7.45 -10.02 -10.35
C MET A 228 -7.58 -9.12 -11.57
N THR A 229 -6.85 -9.37 -12.64
CA THR A 229 -6.95 -8.53 -13.86
C THR A 229 -8.29 -8.58 -14.59
N SER A 230 -9.16 -9.55 -14.25
CA SER A 230 -10.56 -9.53 -14.71
C SER A 230 -11.40 -8.42 -14.08
N LEU A 231 -10.95 -7.90 -12.93
CA LEU A 231 -11.48 -6.68 -12.32
C LEU A 231 -10.81 -5.50 -13.05
N THR A 232 -11.58 -4.75 -13.82
CA THR A 232 -11.07 -3.60 -14.60
C THR A 232 -10.27 -2.63 -13.72
N SER A 233 -9.35 -1.86 -14.33
CA SER A 233 -8.52 -0.85 -13.63
C SER A 233 -7.46 -1.43 -12.68
N ILE A 234 -6.97 -2.65 -12.97
CA ILE A 234 -5.87 -3.29 -12.26
C ILE A 234 -4.69 -3.52 -13.19
N GLY A 235 -3.53 -3.01 -12.81
CA GLY A 235 -2.24 -3.30 -13.44
C GLY A 235 -1.37 -4.14 -12.52
N ILE A 236 -0.93 -5.31 -12.97
CA ILE A 236 0.00 -6.18 -12.24
C ILE A 236 1.34 -6.22 -12.97
N MET A 237 2.42 -5.86 -12.28
CA MET A 237 3.79 -6.02 -12.75
C MET A 237 4.43 -7.18 -12.00
N ILE A 238 4.97 -8.14 -12.74
CA ILE A 238 5.59 -9.35 -12.20
C ILE A 238 7.04 -9.41 -12.67
N THR A 239 7.97 -9.79 -11.80
CA THR A 239 9.33 -10.18 -12.21
C THR A 239 9.59 -11.66 -11.93
N SER A 240 10.39 -12.31 -12.77
CA SER A 240 10.92 -13.64 -12.49
C SER A 240 12.21 -13.95 -13.24
N ARG A 241 12.89 -15.03 -12.85
CA ARG A 241 13.91 -15.67 -13.69
C ARG A 241 13.24 -16.38 -14.88
N TYR A 242 14.03 -16.71 -15.90
CA TYR A 242 13.58 -17.61 -16.97
C TYR A 242 13.32 -18.99 -16.38
N LYS A 243 12.24 -19.65 -16.83
CA LYS A 243 12.09 -21.09 -16.60
C LYS A 243 13.12 -21.80 -17.46
N SER A 244 14.06 -22.48 -16.82
CA SER A 244 15.06 -23.34 -17.47
C SER A 244 14.42 -24.56 -18.09
#